data_AF-A0A5C8DV64-F1
#
_entry.id   AF-A0A5C8DV64-F1
#
_cell.length_a   1.000
_cell.length_b   1.000
_cell.length_c   1.000
_cell.angle_alpha   90.00
_cell.angle_beta   90.00
_cell.angle_gamma   90.00
#
_symmetry.space_group_name_H-M   'P 1'
#
loop_
_entity.id
_entity.type
_entity.pdbx_description
1 polymer ?
#
loop_
_entity_poly.entity_id
_entity_poly.type
_entity_poly.pdbx_seq_one_letter_code
_entity_poly.pdbx_strand_id
1 'polypeptide(L)' 'MGKSLLFRGETPPSLNKVKGYFTQKGQNELEAEHFFMFYQFKQWRSKKGNLITNWKSLASGWIMSAIRMQTPDPSSNTQ' A
#
# COMPACT_ATOMS: atom_id res chain seq x y z
N MET A 1 -25.94 16.59 9.61
CA MET A 1 -25.21 15.41 10.11
C MET A 1 -24.86 14.53 8.92
N GLY A 2 -23.60 14.11 8.83
CA GLY A 2 -22.94 13.62 7.62
C GLY A 2 -23.62 12.43 6.97
N LYS A 3 -23.83 12.54 5.65
CA LYS A 3 -24.30 11.46 4.80
C LYS A 3 -23.17 10.44 4.71
N SER A 4 -23.14 9.49 5.63
CA SER A 4 -22.25 8.33 5.54
C SER A 4 -22.78 7.48 4.39
N LEU A 5 -22.22 7.70 3.20
CA LEU A 5 -22.45 6.87 2.03
C LEU A 5 -21.93 5.48 2.40
N LEU A 6 -22.87 4.64 2.84
CA LEU A 6 -22.74 3.21 2.95
C LEU A 6 -22.50 2.67 1.53
N PHE A 7 -21.26 2.78 1.04
CA PHE A 7 -20.81 2.06 -0.13
C PHE A 7 -20.86 0.58 0.22
N ARG A 8 -21.97 -0.04 -0.15
CA ARG A 8 -22.21 -1.48 -0.11
C ARG A 8 -21.12 -2.16 -0.93
N GLY A 9 -20.09 -2.68 -0.28
CA GLY A 9 -19.26 -3.76 -0.84
C GLY A 9 -17.77 -3.68 -0.56
N GLU A 10 -17.10 -2.55 -0.78
CA GLU A 10 -15.63 -2.56 -0.90
C GLU A 10 -15.03 -1.32 -0.24
N THR A 11 -15.06 -1.30 1.09
CA THR A 11 -14.40 -0.24 1.85
C THR A 11 -12.88 -0.36 1.75
N PRO A 12 -12.16 0.76 1.69
CA PRO A 12 -10.71 0.73 1.78
C PRO A 12 -10.27 -0.01 3.05
N PRO A 13 -9.16 -0.75 3.01
CA PRO A 13 -8.72 -1.54 4.15
C PRO A 13 -8.45 -0.65 5.36
N SER A 14 -8.73 -1.14 6.55
CA SER A 14 -8.25 -0.48 7.77
C SER A 14 -6.72 -0.57 7.84
N LEU A 15 -6.07 0.44 8.44
CA LEU A 15 -4.61 0.44 8.62
C LEU A 15 -4.10 -0.86 9.26
N ASN A 16 -4.79 -1.40 10.28
CA ASN A 16 -4.44 -2.68 10.91
C ASN A 16 -4.42 -3.87 9.94
N LYS A 17 -5.33 -3.91 8.95
CA LYS A 17 -5.32 -4.97 7.92
C LYS A 17 -4.13 -4.82 6.98
N VAL A 18 -3.77 -3.58 6.64
CA VAL A 18 -2.59 -3.29 5.82
C VAL A 18 -1.31 -3.69 6.56
N LYS A 19 -1.16 -3.27 7.82
CA LYS A 19 -0.04 -3.65 8.69
C LYS A 19 0.12 -5.17 8.77
N GLY A 20 -0.94 -5.89 9.11
CA GLY A 20 -0.89 -7.35 9.18
C GLY A 20 -0.48 -8.02 7.86
N TYR A 21 -0.89 -7.46 6.71
CA TYR A 21 -0.45 -7.97 5.40
C TYR A 21 1.04 -7.73 5.15
N PHE A 22 1.55 -6.54 5.46
CA PHE A 22 2.97 -6.20 5.30
C PHE A 22 3.85 -7.02 6.25
N THR A 23 3.45 -7.16 7.51
CA THR A 23 4.14 -8.00 8.50
C THR A 23 4.19 -9.47 8.04
N GLN A 24 3.07 -10.01 7.51
CA GLN A 24 3.06 -11.37 6.95
C GLN A 24 4.01 -11.54 5.75
N LYS A 25 4.30 -10.46 5.03
CA LYS A 25 5.27 -10.44 3.91
C LYS A 25 6.70 -10.11 4.37
N GLY A 26 6.97 -10.03 5.68
CA GLY A 26 8.28 -9.71 6.22
C GLY A 26 8.67 -8.24 6.04
N GLN A 27 7.69 -7.34 5.97
CA GLN A 27 7.90 -5.89 5.86
C GLN A 27 7.51 -5.18 7.15
N ASN A 28 8.11 -4.01 7.36
CA ASN A 28 7.87 -3.20 8.55
C ASN A 28 6.51 -2.51 8.53
N GLU A 29 5.95 -2.27 9.71
CA GLU A 29 4.67 -1.55 9.87
C GLU A 29 4.74 -0.10 9.36
N LEU A 30 5.91 0.55 9.46
CA LEU A 30 6.13 1.89 8.92
C LEU A 30 5.90 1.93 7.40
N GLU A 31 6.33 0.90 6.67
CA GLU A 31 6.13 0.82 5.23
C GLU A 31 4.65 0.61 4.88
N ALA A 32 3.94 -0.14 5.73
CA ALA A 32 2.49 -0.32 5.64
C ALA A 32 1.74 1.00 5.87
N GLU A 33 2.21 1.83 6.82
CA GLU A 33 1.67 3.16 7.09
C GLU A 33 1.89 4.11 5.91
N HIS A 34 3.10 4.15 5.34
CA HIS A 34 3.40 4.94 4.13
C HIS A 34 2.50 4.55 2.96
N PHE A 35 2.36 3.24 2.70
CA PHE A 35 1.44 2.74 1.69
C PHE A 35 0.00 3.18 1.97
N PHE A 36 -0.50 2.99 3.20
CA PHE A 36 -1.86 3.35 3.57
C PHE A 36 -2.12 4.84 3.40
N MET A 37 -1.23 5.70 3.90
CA MET A 37 -1.36 7.16 3.80
C MET A 37 -1.34 7.64 2.35
N PHE A 38 -0.46 7.09 1.51
CA PHE A 38 -0.39 7.43 0.08
C PHE A 38 -1.72 7.18 -0.63
N TYR A 39 -2.34 6.01 -0.40
CA TYR A 39 -3.63 5.68 -1.02
C TYR A 39 -4.80 6.38 -0.34
N GLN A 40 -4.71 6.68 0.96
CA GLN A 40 -5.70 7.47 1.68
C GLN A 40 -5.79 8.89 1.14
N PHE A 41 -4.65 9.55 0.87
CA PHE A 41 -4.61 10.87 0.24
C PHE A 41 -5.23 10.86 -1.17
N LYS A 42 -5.05 9.75 -1.89
CA LYS A 42 -5.69 9.51 -3.20
C LYS A 42 -7.15 9.06 -3.10
N GLN A 43 -7.72 9.09 -1.90
CA GLN A 43 -9.08 8.63 -1.61
C GLN A 43 -9.35 7.19 -2.08
N TRP A 44 -8.31 6.36 -2.15
CA TRP A 44 -8.37 5.00 -2.68
C TRP A 44 -8.96 4.93 -4.10
N ARG A 45 -8.71 5.95 -4.94
CA ARG A 45 -9.17 5.99 -6.32
C ARG A 45 -8.02 5.74 -7.29
N SER A 46 -8.30 4.97 -8.33
CA SER A 46 -7.43 4.82 -9.48
C SER A 46 -7.43 6.10 -10.32
N LYS A 47 -6.44 6.23 -11.23
CA LYS A 47 -6.39 7.33 -12.21
C LYS A 47 -7.65 7.44 -13.06
N LYS A 48 -8.36 6.32 -13.26
CA LYS A 48 -9.65 6.25 -13.99
C LYS A 48 -10.86 6.65 -13.13
N GLY A 49 -10.67 7.07 -11.88
CA GLY A 49 -11.73 7.47 -10.94
C GLY A 49 -12.40 6.32 -10.16
N ASN A 50 -12.16 5.07 -10.57
CA ASN A 50 -12.70 3.88 -9.92
C ASN A 50 -12.09 3.65 -8.54
N LEU A 51 -12.90 3.14 -7.59
CA LEU A 51 -12.43 2.73 -6.27
C LEU A 51 -11.46 1.56 -6.40
N ILE A 52 -10.40 1.60 -5.62
CA ILE A 52 -9.40 0.54 -5.52
C ILE A 52 -9.91 -0.47 -4.50
N THR A 53 -10.29 -1.63 -5.00
CA THR A 53 -10.82 -2.70 -4.15
C THR A 53 -9.76 -3.77 -3.91
N ASN A 54 -8.88 -3.99 -4.90
CA ASN A 54 -7.78 -4.96 -4.84
C ASN A 54 -6.47 -4.37 -4.28
N TRP A 55 -6.53 -3.77 -3.09
CA TRP A 55 -5.39 -3.11 -2.45
C TRP A 55 -4.21 -4.06 -2.16
N LYS A 56 -4.45 -5.36 -2.00
CA LYS A 56 -3.38 -6.36 -1.76
C LYS A 56 -2.42 -6.48 -2.94
N SER A 57 -2.94 -6.38 -4.17
CA SER A 57 -2.08 -6.37 -5.37
C SER A 57 -1.24 -5.10 -5.45
N LEU A 58 -1.79 -3.96 -5.06
CA LEU A 58 -1.02 -2.71 -4.96
C LEU A 58 0.04 -2.79 -3.86
N ALA A 59 -0.31 -3.34 -2.70
CA ALA A 59 0.61 -3.58 -1.60
C ALA A 59 1.75 -4.51 -2.03
N SER A 60 1.45 -5.59 -2.75
CA SER A 60 2.47 -6.48 -3.31
C SER A 60 3.41 -5.75 -4.25
N GLY A 61 2.89 -4.91 -5.14
CA GLY A 61 3.70 -4.10 -6.04
C GLY A 61 4.56 -3.06 -5.30
N TRP A 62 4.01 -2.46 -4.24
CA TRP A 62 4.72 -1.54 -3.37
C TRP A 62 5.92 -2.21 -2.69
N ILE A 63 5.70 -3.37 -2.07
CA ILE A 63 6.74 -4.17 -1.40
C ILE A 63 7.84 -4.55 -2.40
N MET A 64 7.48 -5.04 -3.59
CA MET A 64 8.46 -5.37 -4.63
C MET A 64 9.28 -4.15 -5.07
N SER A 65 8.67 -2.96 -5.11
CA SER A 65 9.37 -1.72 -5.46
C SER A 65 10.31 -1.28 -4.34
N ALA A 66 9.88 -1.40 -3.08
CA ALA A 66 10.69 -1.10 -1.89
C ALA A 66 11.91 -2.03 -1.78
N ILE A 67 11.77 -3.31 -2.12
CA ILE A 67 12.89 -4.28 -2.17
C ILE A 67 13.87 -3.91 -3.29
N ARG A 68 13.37 -3.57 -4.48
CA ARG A 68 14.22 -3.17 -5.62
C ARG A 68 14.98 -1.86 -5.38
N MET A 69 14.50 -0.98 -4.52
CA MET A 69 15.21 0.23 -4.11
C MET A 69 16.23 -0.01 -2.98
N GLN A 70 16.19 -1.18 -2.33
CA GLN A 70 17.12 -1.58 -1.26
C GLN A 70 18.22 -2.53 -1.74
N THR A 71 18.29 -2.91 -3.02
CA THR A 71 19.53 -3.49 -3.54
C THR A 71 20.58 -2.39 -3.54
N PRO A 72 21.63 -2.43 -2.69
CA PRO A 72 22.86 -1.79 -3.08
C PRO A 72 23.20 -2.40 -4.44
N ASP A 73 23.40 -1.54 -5.43
CA ASP A 73 23.92 -1.97 -6.71
C ASP A 73 25.14 -2.87 -6.44
N PRO A 74 25.16 -4.16 -6.88
CA PRO A 74 26.33 -5.01 -6.70
C PRO A 74 27.58 -4.45 -7.41
N SER A 75 27.45 -3.36 -8.17
CA SER A 75 28.54 -2.62 -8.81
C SER A 75 29.14 -1.48 -7.98
N SER A 76 28.71 -1.24 -6.73
CA SER A 76 29.34 -0.23 -5.84
C SER A 76 30.56 -0.74 -5.05
N ASN A 77 31.13 -1.90 -5.42
CA ASN A 77 32.47 -2.28 -5.00
C ASN A 77 33.34 -2.57 -6.22
N THR A 78 33.96 -1.54 -6.76
CA THR A 78 35.21 -1.68 -7.50
C THR A 78 36.22 -0.77 -6.82
N GLN A 79 37.24 -1.45 -6.30
CA GLN A 79 38.45 -0.97 -5.65
C GLN A 79 39.25 -0.01 -6.53
#